data_AF-A0A376DHB1-F1
#
_entry.id   AF-A0A376DHB1-F1
#
_cell.length_a   1.000
_cell.length_b   1.000
_cell.length_c   1.000
_cell.angle_alpha   90.00
_cell.angle_beta   90.00
_cell.angle_gamma   90.00
#
_symmetry.space_group_name_H-M   'P 1'
#
loop_
_entity.id
_entity.type
_entity.pdbx_description
1 polymer ?
#
loop_
_entity_poly.entity_id
_entity_poly.type
_entity_poly.pdbx_seq_one_letter_code
_entity_poly.pdbx_strand_id
1 'polypeptide(L)'
;MIAELELWKRERMAEGAASLADVPATQVNGESVHVHRYRRAVFALTRAFVLERTRDVDTTDKGDRRADALDMQVEDLWRDARWAISDIRGVTRIYAELV
;
A
#
# COMPACT_ATOMS: atom_id res chain seq x y z
N MET A 1 8.34 3.97 -0.21
CA MET A 1 7.00 3.76 0.39
C MET A 1 6.93 4.04 1.88
N ILE A 2 7.58 3.30 2.79
CA ILE A 2 7.54 3.67 4.23
C ILE A 2 8.33 4.96 4.48
N ALA A 3 9.51 5.09 3.85
CA ALA A 3 10.30 6.32 3.89
C ALA A 3 9.57 7.54 3.27
N GLU A 4 8.58 7.32 2.40
CA GLU A 4 7.81 8.38 1.78
C GLU A 4 6.82 9.05 2.74
N LEU A 5 6.43 8.36 3.81
CA LEU A 5 5.61 8.94 4.86
C LEU A 5 6.45 9.64 5.94
N GLU A 6 7.76 9.44 6.02
CA GLU A 6 8.55 9.99 7.13
C GLU A 6 8.63 11.52 7.11
N LEU A 7 8.73 12.14 5.94
CA LEU A 7 8.65 13.59 5.83
C LEU A 7 7.25 14.10 6.19
N TRP A 8 6.22 13.51 5.58
CA TRP A 8 4.82 13.86 5.83
C TRP A 8 4.44 13.71 7.31
N LYS A 9 4.88 12.62 7.95
CA LYS A 9 4.67 12.34 9.36
C LYS A 9 5.29 13.43 10.22
N ARG A 10 6.53 13.85 9.93
CA ARG A 10 7.20 14.94 10.66
C ARG A 10 6.44 16.26 10.55
N GLU A 11 5.95 16.60 9.36
CA GLU A 11 5.12 17.79 9.14
C GLU A 11 3.82 17.74 9.97
N ARG A 12 3.08 16.63 9.91
CA ARG A 12 1.84 16.46 10.68
C ARG A 12 2.06 16.46 12.19
N MET A 13 3.16 15.87 12.66
CA MET A 13 3.54 15.92 14.08
C MET A 13 3.89 17.35 14.53
N ALA A 14 4.54 18.14 13.68
CA ALA A 14 4.81 19.55 13.97
C ALA A 14 3.53 20.42 14.02
N GLU A 15 2.50 20.01 13.27
CA GLU A 15 1.15 20.59 13.32
C GLU A 15 0.32 20.12 14.53
N GLY A 16 0.87 19.24 15.38
CA GLY A 16 0.25 18.78 16.63
C GLY A 16 -0.52 17.45 16.53
N ALA A 17 -0.50 16.76 15.39
CA ALA A 17 -1.12 15.44 15.27
C ALA A 17 -0.23 14.36 15.92
N ALA A 18 -0.70 13.73 17.00
CA ALA A 18 0.01 12.66 17.69
C ALA A 18 -0.14 11.30 16.98
N SER A 19 -1.21 11.14 16.21
CA SER A 19 -1.55 9.92 15.47
C SER A 19 -2.13 10.25 14.10
N LEU A 20 -2.21 9.22 13.25
CA LEU A 20 -2.84 9.34 11.93
C LEU A 20 -4.34 9.68 12.01
N ALA A 21 -4.99 9.37 13.14
CA ALA A 21 -6.39 9.70 13.39
C ALA A 21 -6.60 11.18 13.72
N ASP A 22 -5.56 11.86 14.24
CA ASP A 22 -5.60 13.27 14.62
C ASP A 22 -5.37 14.21 13.43
N VAL A 23 -4.88 13.67 12.30
CA VAL A 23 -4.73 14.44 11.06
C VAL A 23 -6.11 14.76 10.49
N PRO A 24 -6.45 16.05 10.25
CA PRO A 24 -7.75 16.44 9.74
C PRO A 24 -8.09 15.74 8.42
N ALA A 25 -9.16 14.94 8.43
CA ALA A 25 -9.62 14.19 7.27
C ALA A 25 -11.09 13.81 7.39
N THR A 26 -11.70 13.41 6.28
CA THR A 26 -13.04 12.83 6.27
C THR A 26 -13.11 11.62 7.19
N GLN A 27 -14.23 11.46 7.89
CA GLN A 27 -14.50 10.31 8.73
C GLN A 27 -15.45 9.37 7.99
N VAL A 28 -15.17 8.07 8.01
CA VAL A 28 -16.07 7.02 7.52
C VAL A 28 -16.32 6.08 8.68
N ASN A 29 -17.58 5.95 9.09
CA ASN A 29 -17.99 5.16 10.25
C ASN A 29 -17.25 5.55 11.55
N GLY A 30 -16.98 6.85 11.74
CA GLY A 30 -16.28 7.36 12.92
C GLY A 30 -14.77 7.17 12.93
N GLU A 31 -14.18 6.73 11.81
CA GLU A 31 -12.73 6.55 11.68
C GLU A 31 -12.15 7.32 10.48
N SER A 32 -10.98 7.91 10.69
CA SER A 32 -10.30 8.75 9.70
C SER A 32 -9.99 7.96 8.43
N VAL A 33 -10.30 8.54 7.28
CA VAL A 33 -9.93 7.96 5.98
C VAL A 33 -8.43 7.72 5.84
N HIS A 34 -7.57 8.44 6.55
CA HIS A 34 -6.13 8.16 6.56
C HIS A 34 -5.81 6.82 7.23
N VAL A 35 -6.50 6.50 8.33
CA VAL A 35 -6.34 5.21 9.03
C VAL A 35 -6.79 4.06 8.13
N HIS A 36 -7.94 4.19 7.48
CA HIS A 36 -8.44 3.22 6.50
C HIS A 36 -7.43 2.96 5.36
N ARG A 37 -6.89 4.04 4.78
CA ARG A 37 -5.90 3.94 3.69
C ARG A 37 -4.61 3.30 4.16
N TYR A 38 -4.13 3.65 5.35
CA TYR A 38 -2.90 3.07 5.89
C TYR A 38 -3.05 1.56 6.10
N ARG A 39 -4.17 1.11 6.67
CA ARG A 39 -4.48 -0.32 6.79
C ARG A 39 -4.55 -1.02 5.44
N ARG A 40 -5.18 -0.40 4.43
CA ARG A 40 -5.20 -0.93 3.06
C ARG A 40 -3.78 -1.10 2.52
N ALA A 41 -2.90 -0.12 2.71
CA ALA A 41 -1.51 -0.20 2.27
C ALA A 41 -0.78 -1.36 2.97
N VAL A 42 -0.95 -1.51 4.29
CA VAL A 42 -0.35 -2.62 5.06
C VAL A 42 -0.84 -3.97 4.57
N PHE A 43 -2.15 -4.16 4.40
CA PHE A 43 -2.70 -5.45 3.94
C PHE A 43 -2.25 -5.81 2.52
N ALA A 44 -2.18 -4.83 1.62
CA ALA A 44 -1.69 -5.05 0.27
C ALA A 44 -0.22 -5.50 0.27
N LEU A 45 0.62 -4.80 1.03
CA LEU A 45 2.04 -5.18 1.22
C LEU A 45 2.18 -6.57 1.84
N THR A 46 1.45 -6.85 2.92
CA THR A 46 1.51 -8.17 3.58
C THR A 46 1.13 -9.28 2.60
N ARG A 47 0.08 -9.09 1.80
CA ARG A 47 -0.32 -10.08 0.79
C ARG A 47 0.74 -10.22 -0.30
N ALA A 48 1.33 -9.12 -0.78
CA ALA A 48 2.39 -9.16 -1.79
C ALA A 48 3.58 -10.00 -1.31
N PHE A 49 4.08 -9.73 -0.10
CA PHE A 49 5.18 -10.48 0.48
C PHE A 49 4.89 -11.98 0.66
N VAL A 50 3.66 -12.34 1.04
CA VAL A 50 3.26 -13.75 1.16
C VAL A 50 3.27 -14.42 -0.22
N LEU A 51 2.77 -13.75 -1.26
CA LEU A 51 2.75 -14.30 -2.62
C LEU A 51 4.15 -14.44 -3.21
N GLU A 52 4.99 -13.40 -3.08
CA GLU A 52 6.41 -13.44 -3.49
C GLU A 52 7.15 -14.62 -2.86
N ARG A 53 6.98 -14.83 -1.54
CA ARG A 53 7.63 -15.93 -0.85
C ARG A 53 7.06 -17.31 -1.22
N THR A 54 5.78 -17.39 -1.59
CA THR A 54 5.17 -18.64 -2.02
C THR A 54 5.66 -19.05 -3.41
N ARG A 55 5.92 -18.08 -4.29
CA ARG A 55 6.53 -18.30 -5.61
C ARG A 55 7.91 -18.95 -5.51
N ASP A 56 8.77 -18.45 -4.64
CA ASP A 56 10.15 -18.96 -4.48
C ASP A 56 10.21 -20.47 -4.14
N VAL A 57 9.10 -21.06 -3.67
CA VAL A 57 9.04 -22.43 -3.16
C VAL A 57 8.51 -23.44 -4.20
N ASP A 58 7.76 -23.02 -5.22
CA ASP A 58 7.13 -23.94 -6.21
C ASP A 58 7.72 -23.76 -7.61
N THR A 59 8.62 -24.67 -8.02
CA THR A 59 9.39 -24.60 -9.28
C THR A 59 9.03 -25.69 -10.30
N THR A 60 7.81 -26.23 -10.24
CA THR A 60 7.34 -27.26 -11.18
C THR A 60 6.77 -26.65 -12.48
N ASP A 61 6.66 -27.41 -13.58
CA ASP A 61 6.04 -26.93 -14.85
C ASP A 61 4.59 -26.43 -14.67
N LYS A 62 3.85 -26.96 -13.69
CA LYS A 62 2.53 -26.44 -13.28
C LYS A 62 2.65 -25.18 -12.43
N GLY A 63 3.78 -25.04 -11.72
CA GLY A 63 4.22 -23.85 -11.02
C GLY A 63 4.46 -22.67 -11.96
N ASP A 64 5.00 -22.86 -13.16
CA ASP A 64 5.31 -21.75 -14.09
C ASP A 64 4.08 -20.93 -14.50
N ARG A 65 2.99 -21.55 -14.98
CA ARG A 65 1.74 -20.81 -15.31
C ARG A 65 1.09 -20.19 -14.07
N ARG A 66 1.29 -20.81 -12.91
CA ARG A 66 0.79 -20.29 -11.63
C ARG A 66 1.65 -19.10 -11.17
N ALA A 67 2.94 -19.08 -11.50
CA ALA A 67 3.87 -18.02 -11.17
C ALA A 67 3.54 -16.74 -11.94
N ASP A 68 3.27 -16.80 -13.24
CA ASP A 68 2.88 -15.63 -14.04
C ASP A 68 1.61 -14.94 -13.50
N ALA A 69 0.60 -15.73 -13.13
CA ALA A 69 -0.64 -15.22 -12.56
C ALA A 69 -0.46 -14.65 -11.13
N LEU A 70 0.56 -15.11 -10.41
CA LEU A 70 0.94 -14.57 -9.10
C LEU A 70 1.71 -13.26 -9.24
N ASP A 71 2.58 -13.13 -10.25
CA ASP A 71 3.36 -11.92 -10.51
C ASP A 71 2.45 -10.74 -10.84
N MET A 72 1.45 -10.91 -11.71
CA MET A 72 0.45 -9.86 -11.97
C MET A 72 -0.29 -9.42 -10.70
N GLN A 73 -0.66 -10.38 -9.83
CA GLN A 73 -1.32 -10.07 -8.56
C GLN A 73 -0.39 -9.33 -7.59
N VAL A 74 0.88 -9.69 -7.54
CA VAL A 74 1.89 -9.02 -6.70
C VAL A 74 2.05 -7.57 -7.16
N GLU A 75 2.17 -7.32 -8.46
CA GLU A 75 2.27 -5.97 -9.01
C GLU A 75 1.06 -5.09 -8.69
N ASP A 76 -0.15 -5.64 -8.81
CA ASP A 76 -1.39 -4.95 -8.45
C ASP A 76 -1.42 -4.58 -6.96
N LEU A 77 -0.98 -5.47 -6.08
CA LEU A 77 -0.90 -5.21 -4.64
C LEU A 77 0.13 -4.11 -4.32
N TRP A 78 1.29 -4.15 -4.96
CA TRP A 78 2.28 -3.08 -4.82
C TRP A 78 1.73 -1.74 -5.32
N ARG A 79 0.97 -1.73 -6.40
CA ARG A 79 0.30 -0.53 -6.93
C ARG A 79 -0.75 0.00 -5.96
N ASP A 80 -1.60 -0.87 -5.44
CA ASP A 80 -2.62 -0.55 -4.44
C ASP A 80 -2.02 0.11 -3.20
N ALA A 81 -0.91 -0.44 -2.72
CA ALA A 81 -0.22 0.11 -1.58
C ALA A 81 0.36 1.50 -1.88
N ARG A 82 0.98 1.71 -3.06
CA ARG A 82 1.47 3.03 -3.48
C ARG A 82 0.34 4.05 -3.58
N TRP A 83 -0.80 3.68 -4.17
CA TRP A 83 -1.95 4.57 -4.28
C TRP A 83 -2.51 4.96 -2.92
N ALA A 84 -2.63 4.02 -1.99
CA ALA A 84 -3.08 4.31 -0.63
C ALA A 84 -2.14 5.30 0.09
N ILE A 85 -0.82 5.16 -0.09
CA ILE A 85 0.17 6.10 0.48
C ILE A 85 0.11 7.47 -0.20
N SER A 86 -0.08 7.53 -1.52
CA SER A 86 -0.27 8.80 -2.24
C SER A 86 -1.54 9.53 -1.79
N ASP A 87 -2.63 8.80 -1.60
CA ASP A 87 -3.88 9.36 -1.07
C ASP A 87 -3.73 9.93 0.34
N ILE A 88 -2.90 9.30 1.20
CA ILE A 88 -2.62 9.83 2.54
C ILE A 88 -1.89 11.18 2.46
N ARG A 89 -0.94 11.31 1.53
CA ARG A 89 -0.17 12.54 1.35
C ARG A 89 -0.91 13.62 0.55
N GLY A 90 -2.03 13.28 -0.07
CA GLY A 90 -2.73 14.18 -1.00
C GLY A 90 -1.96 14.43 -2.31
N VAL A 91 -1.09 13.50 -2.71
CA VAL A 91 -0.31 13.61 -3.95
C VAL A 91 -0.96 12.80 -5.07
N THR A 92 -0.80 13.25 -6.31
CA THR A 92 -1.36 12.59 -7.50
C THR A 92 -0.89 11.14 -7.60
N ARG A 93 -1.84 10.22 -7.86
CA ARG A 93 -1.54 8.82 -8.16
C ARG A 93 -0.84 8.75 -9.51
N ILE A 94 0.32 8.10 -9.55
CA ILE A 94 0.98 7.79 -10.82
C ILE A 94 0.34 6.51 -11.36
N TYR A 95 -0.31 6.63 -12.52
CA TYR A 95 -0.78 5.50 -13.32
C TYR A 95 0.32 5.17 -14.31
N ALA A 96 1.15 4.18 -14.01
CA ALA A 96 1.98 3.54 -15.03
C ALA A 96 1.15 2.37 -15.57
N GLU A 97 0.45 2.58 -16.68
CA GLU A 97 0.01 1.48 -17.53
C GLU A 97 1.24 1.02 -18.32
N LEU A 98 1.72 -0.19 -18.06
CA LEU A 98 2.63 -0.87 -18.98
C LEU A 98 1.74 -1.40 -20.12
N VAL A 99 1.87 -0.82 -21.31
CA VAL A 99 1.29 -1.33 -22.57
C VAL A 99 2.33 -2.19 -23.27
#